data_AF-G1V009-F1
#
_entry.id   AF-G1V009-F1
#
_cell.length_a   1.000
_cell.length_b   1.000
_cell.length_c   1.000
_cell.angle_alpha   90.00
_cell.angle_beta   90.00
_cell.angle_gamma   90.00
#
_symmetry.space_group_name_H-M   'P 1'
#
loop_
_entity.id
_entity.type
_entity.pdbx_description
1 polymer ?
#
loop_
_entity_poly.entity_id
_entity_poly.type
_entity_poly.pdbx_seq_one_letter_code
_entity_poly.pdbx_strand_id
1 'polypeptide(L)'
;MNEPAWLTESDTVADMVNHPAFTGFGEHLVPRPCDAQSRLPLREVGRLMPPWHSHVRPGIVTAVLNRMINDAMTGKAVFYPFYTEREKQERTGLFYYRGKPGAPFALIFPGGGFSYVGSLHEGFPLADVLSRKGYNAFVLQYRTGSQAVAYEDMAAALSWVFHHAEELEISTQGYSLWGGSAGGRMAADLGSYGAAAFG
;
A
#
# COMPACT_ATOMS: atom_id res chain seq x y z
N MET A 1 3.92 22.82 -18.50
CA MET A 1 3.78 21.62 -17.63
C MET A 1 3.76 20.44 -18.56
N ASN A 2 4.68 19.48 -18.42
CA ASN A 2 4.63 18.25 -19.22
C ASN A 2 3.35 17.47 -18.85
N GLU A 3 2.66 16.93 -19.84
CA GLU A 3 1.49 16.07 -19.59
C GLU A 3 1.90 14.87 -18.72
N PRO A 4 1.00 14.37 -17.85
CA PRO A 4 1.27 13.18 -17.05
C PRO A 4 1.53 11.98 -17.97
N ALA A 5 2.66 11.31 -17.76
CA ALA A 5 2.93 10.02 -18.40
C ALA A 5 2.07 8.95 -17.71
N TRP A 6 0.84 8.74 -18.19
CA TRP A 6 -0.05 7.74 -17.61
C TRP A 6 0.44 6.32 -17.92
N LEU A 7 0.38 5.43 -16.92
CA LEU A 7 0.63 4.02 -17.10
C LEU A 7 -0.51 3.37 -17.89
N THR A 8 -0.15 2.51 -18.82
CA THR A 8 -1.01 1.67 -19.63
C THR A 8 -0.73 0.21 -19.35
N GLU A 9 -1.60 -0.69 -19.78
CA GLU A 9 -1.35 -2.13 -19.64
C GLU A 9 -0.19 -2.64 -20.53
N SER A 10 0.33 -1.80 -21.43
CA SER A 10 1.49 -2.12 -22.27
C SER A 10 2.83 -1.83 -21.59
N ASP A 11 2.85 -0.89 -20.64
CA ASP A 11 4.04 -0.57 -19.88
C ASP A 11 4.48 -1.77 -19.03
N THR A 12 5.77 -1.85 -18.73
CA THR A 12 6.31 -2.94 -17.92
C THR A 12 6.23 -2.63 -16.43
N VAL A 13 6.40 -3.66 -15.61
CA VAL A 13 6.57 -3.51 -14.15
C VAL A 13 7.75 -2.59 -13.83
N ALA A 14 8.86 -2.67 -14.57
CA ALA A 14 9.99 -1.77 -14.42
C ALA A 14 9.64 -0.32 -14.80
N ASP A 15 8.84 -0.09 -15.85
CA ASP A 15 8.39 1.26 -16.22
C ASP A 15 7.49 1.85 -15.13
N MET A 16 6.60 1.04 -14.55
CA MET A 16 5.81 1.41 -13.37
C MET A 16 6.72 1.80 -12.21
N VAL A 17 7.65 0.93 -11.80
CA VAL A 17 8.53 1.18 -10.64
C VAL A 17 9.38 2.43 -10.83
N ASN A 18 9.90 2.67 -12.04
CA ASN A 18 10.75 3.81 -12.35
C ASN A 18 9.98 5.07 -12.77
N HIS A 19 8.64 5.05 -12.67
CA HIS A 19 7.82 6.19 -13.04
C HIS A 19 8.19 7.42 -12.17
N PRO A 20 8.35 8.63 -12.75
CA PRO A 20 8.82 9.80 -12.00
C PRO A 20 8.01 10.12 -10.73
N ALA A 21 6.69 9.92 -10.77
CA ALA A 21 5.81 10.14 -9.63
C ALA A 21 6.06 9.19 -8.43
N PHE A 22 6.79 8.10 -8.64
CA PHE A 22 7.11 7.10 -7.62
C PHE A 22 8.57 7.12 -7.18
N THR A 23 9.29 8.18 -7.54
CA THR A 23 10.70 8.35 -7.19
C THR A 23 10.87 8.25 -5.67
N GLY A 24 11.78 7.36 -5.23
CA GLY A 24 12.06 7.10 -3.82
C GLY A 24 11.22 6.00 -3.17
N PHE A 25 10.15 5.52 -3.82
CA PHE A 25 9.31 4.46 -3.24
C PHE A 25 8.75 3.43 -4.24
N GLY A 26 9.07 3.53 -5.53
CA GLY A 26 8.52 2.65 -6.57
C GLY A 26 8.75 1.16 -6.31
N GLU A 27 9.86 0.78 -5.68
CA GLU A 27 10.15 -0.61 -5.32
C GLU A 27 9.16 -1.20 -4.30
N HIS A 28 8.48 -0.36 -3.50
CA HIS A 28 7.45 -0.80 -2.57
C HIS A 28 6.11 -1.14 -3.26
N LEU A 29 5.96 -0.82 -4.55
CA LEU A 29 4.74 -1.13 -5.31
C LEU A 29 4.69 -2.61 -5.72
N VAL A 30 5.84 -3.27 -5.82
CA VAL A 30 5.93 -4.66 -6.28
C VAL A 30 5.82 -5.65 -5.11
N PRO A 31 5.31 -6.87 -5.35
CA PRO A 31 5.10 -7.84 -4.28
C PRO A 31 6.37 -8.28 -3.56
N ARG A 32 7.45 -8.40 -4.32
CA ARG A 32 8.79 -8.74 -3.83
C ARG A 32 9.78 -7.75 -4.41
N PRO A 33 10.81 -7.32 -3.64
CA PRO A 33 11.83 -6.40 -4.15
C PRO A 33 12.52 -6.89 -5.43
N CYS A 34 12.70 -8.20 -5.61
CA CYS A 34 13.31 -8.76 -6.81
C CYS A 34 12.47 -8.58 -8.09
N ASP A 35 11.18 -8.26 -7.98
CA ASP A 35 10.30 -8.01 -9.13
C ASP A 35 10.48 -6.60 -9.71
N ALA A 36 11.21 -5.70 -9.03
CA ALA A 36 11.29 -4.27 -9.38
C ALA A 36 11.84 -3.98 -10.79
N GLN A 37 12.73 -4.84 -11.30
CA GLN A 37 13.34 -4.71 -12.63
C GLN A 37 12.63 -5.57 -13.69
N SER A 38 11.48 -6.15 -13.37
CA SER A 38 10.76 -7.04 -14.27
C SER A 38 10.28 -6.31 -15.52
N ARG A 39 10.58 -6.86 -16.71
CA ARG A 39 10.05 -6.40 -18.00
C ARG A 39 8.67 -6.98 -18.34
N LEU A 40 8.03 -7.64 -17.38
CA LEU A 40 6.70 -8.18 -17.56
C LEU A 40 5.72 -7.02 -17.84
N PRO A 41 4.92 -7.07 -18.91
CA PRO A 41 3.90 -6.05 -19.17
C PRO A 41 2.84 -6.02 -18.07
N LEU A 42 2.29 -4.85 -17.76
CA LEU A 42 1.24 -4.68 -16.73
C LEU A 42 -0.04 -5.44 -17.07
N ARG A 43 -0.36 -5.69 -18.36
CA ARG A 43 -1.45 -6.59 -18.77
C ARG A 43 -1.31 -8.01 -18.21
N GLU A 44 -0.09 -8.40 -17.83
CA GLU A 44 0.24 -9.71 -17.27
C GLU A 44 0.64 -9.63 -15.79
N VAL A 45 0.42 -8.49 -15.10
CA VAL A 45 0.87 -8.25 -13.72
C VAL A 45 0.45 -9.33 -12.73
N GLY A 46 -0.65 -10.04 -13.00
CA GLY A 46 -1.08 -11.21 -12.22
C GLY A 46 -0.03 -12.32 -12.14
N ARG A 47 0.86 -12.46 -13.13
CA ARG A 47 1.96 -13.45 -13.12
C ARG A 47 3.05 -13.17 -12.09
N LEU A 48 3.09 -11.96 -11.51
CA LEU A 48 3.94 -11.69 -10.34
C LEU A 48 3.42 -12.43 -9.10
N MET A 49 2.13 -12.73 -9.05
CA MET A 49 1.49 -13.34 -7.89
C MET A 49 1.57 -14.87 -7.98
N PRO A 50 1.59 -15.57 -6.84
CA PRO A 50 1.46 -17.01 -6.83
C PRO A 50 0.14 -17.52 -7.46
N PRO A 51 0.09 -18.78 -7.92
CA PRO A 51 -1.02 -19.31 -8.72
C PRO A 51 -2.41 -19.28 -8.08
N TRP A 52 -2.51 -19.15 -6.75
CA TRP A 52 -3.79 -19.05 -6.06
C TRP A 52 -4.50 -17.70 -6.24
N HIS A 53 -3.82 -16.69 -6.80
CA HIS A 53 -4.43 -15.43 -7.21
C HIS A 53 -4.97 -15.50 -8.63
N SER A 54 -6.24 -15.87 -8.75
CA SER A 54 -6.91 -16.10 -10.04
C SER A 54 -7.60 -14.88 -10.64
N HIS A 55 -7.70 -13.76 -9.91
CA HIS A 55 -8.54 -12.61 -10.29
C HIS A 55 -7.83 -11.26 -10.21
N VAL A 56 -6.56 -11.20 -10.61
CA VAL A 56 -5.85 -9.92 -10.78
C VAL A 56 -6.29 -9.27 -12.09
N ARG A 57 -6.92 -8.09 -12.02
CA ARG A 57 -7.42 -7.35 -13.19
C ARG A 57 -6.49 -6.19 -13.54
N PRO A 58 -5.69 -6.27 -14.62
CA PRO A 58 -4.73 -5.24 -15.01
C PRO A 58 -5.31 -3.82 -15.09
N GLY A 59 -6.47 -3.66 -15.73
CA GLY A 59 -7.12 -2.36 -15.87
C GLY A 59 -7.51 -1.71 -14.53
N ILE A 60 -7.78 -2.50 -13.48
CA ILE A 60 -8.00 -1.94 -12.13
C ILE A 60 -6.67 -1.50 -11.53
N VAL A 61 -5.63 -2.33 -11.66
CA VAL A 61 -4.28 -2.03 -11.14
C VAL A 61 -3.74 -0.73 -11.76
N THR A 62 -3.80 -0.60 -13.08
CA THR A 62 -3.35 0.61 -13.78
C THR A 62 -4.17 1.83 -13.41
N ALA A 63 -5.49 1.71 -13.28
CA ALA A 63 -6.35 2.82 -12.88
C ALA A 63 -6.02 3.37 -11.48
N VAL A 64 -5.79 2.50 -10.50
CA VAL A 64 -5.45 2.95 -9.13
C VAL A 64 -4.03 3.52 -9.04
N LEU A 65 -3.09 2.97 -9.80
CA LEU A 65 -1.74 3.53 -9.91
C LEU A 65 -1.76 4.91 -10.59
N ASN A 66 -2.52 5.08 -11.67
CA ASN A 66 -2.69 6.38 -12.32
C ASN A 66 -3.36 7.42 -11.42
N ARG A 67 -4.29 6.99 -10.57
CA ARG A 67 -4.79 7.87 -9.51
C ARG A 67 -3.67 8.31 -8.56
N MET A 68 -2.84 7.38 -8.10
CA MET A 68 -1.70 7.70 -7.24
C MET A 68 -0.71 8.67 -7.93
N ILE A 69 -0.43 8.44 -9.22
CA ILE A 69 0.37 9.35 -10.06
C ILE A 69 -0.23 10.75 -10.06
N ASN A 70 -1.54 10.87 -10.27
CA ASN A 70 -2.22 12.16 -10.25
C ASN A 70 -2.05 12.87 -8.90
N ASP A 71 -2.28 12.17 -7.79
CA ASP A 71 -2.13 12.75 -6.46
C ASP A 71 -0.69 13.24 -6.21
N ALA A 72 0.31 12.42 -6.55
CA ALA A 72 1.73 12.79 -6.45
C ALA A 72 2.10 14.00 -7.32
N MET A 73 1.63 14.03 -8.57
CA MET A 73 1.89 15.15 -9.50
C MET A 73 1.20 16.46 -9.07
N THR A 74 0.11 16.37 -8.30
CA THR A 74 -0.52 17.54 -7.67
C THR A 74 0.14 17.98 -6.35
N GLY A 75 1.30 17.42 -6.02
CA GLY A 75 2.08 17.79 -4.84
C GLY A 75 1.62 17.14 -3.54
N LYS A 76 0.73 16.15 -3.59
CA LYS A 76 0.31 15.41 -2.40
C LYS A 76 1.27 14.25 -2.14
N ALA A 77 1.78 14.12 -0.92
CA ALA A 77 2.58 12.97 -0.53
C ALA A 77 1.71 11.70 -0.51
N VAL A 78 2.06 10.70 -1.33
CA VAL A 78 1.30 9.44 -1.47
C VAL A 78 1.94 8.24 -0.76
N PHE A 79 3.17 8.40 -0.28
CA PHE A 79 3.92 7.38 0.44
C PHE A 79 4.62 7.99 1.64
N TYR A 80 4.56 7.30 2.78
CA TYR A 80 5.14 7.73 4.04
C TYR A 80 6.02 6.62 4.64
N PRO A 81 7.33 6.84 4.79
CA PRO A 81 8.13 5.99 5.67
C PRO A 81 7.72 6.26 7.13
N PHE A 82 7.50 5.20 7.90
CA PHE A 82 7.10 5.33 9.31
C PHE A 82 8.17 4.87 10.31
N TYR A 83 9.29 4.34 9.81
CA TYR A 83 10.52 4.13 10.59
C TYR A 83 11.53 5.23 10.31
N THR A 84 12.51 5.39 11.20
CA THR A 84 13.67 6.26 10.99
C THR A 84 14.91 5.47 10.57
N GLU A 85 14.96 4.18 10.91
CA GLU A 85 16.04 3.29 10.52
C GLU A 85 15.95 2.96 9.02
N ARG A 86 16.98 3.36 8.27
CA ARG A 86 17.05 3.20 6.82
C ARG A 86 16.74 1.78 6.33
N GLU A 87 17.29 0.77 7.00
CA GLU A 87 17.08 -0.65 6.65
C GLU A 87 15.62 -1.07 6.72
N LYS A 88 14.84 -0.49 7.65
CA LYS A 88 13.40 -0.73 7.74
C LYS A 88 12.65 0.11 6.72
N GLN A 89 13.03 1.37 6.52
CA GLN A 89 12.42 2.25 5.51
C GLN A 89 12.48 1.64 4.11
N GLU A 90 13.61 1.06 3.72
CA GLU A 90 13.79 0.41 2.40
C GLU A 90 12.87 -0.80 2.20
N ARG A 91 12.20 -1.29 3.26
CA ARG A 91 11.31 -2.47 3.21
C ARG A 91 9.88 -2.20 3.68
N THR A 92 9.59 -1.00 4.16
CA THR A 92 8.30 -0.65 4.78
C THR A 92 7.80 0.72 4.35
N GLY A 93 6.50 0.91 4.45
CA GLY A 93 5.90 2.23 4.29
C GLY A 93 4.39 2.18 4.23
N LEU A 94 3.80 3.37 4.19
CA LEU A 94 2.36 3.56 4.12
C LEU A 94 2.00 4.32 2.85
N PHE A 95 1.24 3.67 1.98
CA PHE A 95 0.62 4.37 0.86
C PHE A 95 -0.67 5.03 1.32
N TYR A 96 -0.90 6.28 0.93
CA TYR A 96 -2.04 7.06 1.38
C TYR A 96 -2.97 7.48 0.24
N TYR A 97 -4.20 6.97 0.27
CA TYR A 97 -5.32 7.39 -0.57
C TYR A 97 -6.24 8.31 0.23
N ARG A 98 -6.14 9.62 -0.04
CA ARG A 98 -6.88 10.67 0.67
C ARG A 98 -8.37 10.65 0.38
N GLY A 99 -9.19 10.63 1.43
CA GLY A 99 -10.62 10.84 1.37
C GLY A 99 -10.98 12.30 1.63
N LYS A 100 -12.07 12.53 2.36
CA LYS A 100 -12.43 13.85 2.86
C LYS A 100 -11.57 14.19 4.09
N PRO A 101 -11.07 15.43 4.23
CA PRO A 101 -10.43 15.89 5.46
C PRO A 101 -11.33 15.67 6.67
N GLY A 102 -10.73 15.20 7.78
CA GLY A 102 -11.42 14.86 9.03
C GLY A 102 -12.22 13.56 9.01
N ALA A 103 -12.30 12.85 7.87
CA ALA A 103 -12.98 11.56 7.82
C ALA A 103 -12.17 10.46 8.53
N PRO A 104 -12.82 9.41 9.06
CA PRO A 104 -12.14 8.23 9.58
C PRO A 104 -11.28 7.56 8.51
N PHE A 105 -10.30 6.77 8.95
CA PHE A 105 -9.42 6.02 8.06
C PHE A 105 -9.64 4.51 8.11
N ALA A 106 -9.23 3.82 7.04
CA ALA A 106 -9.05 2.39 6.99
C ALA A 106 -7.55 2.08 6.86
N LEU A 107 -7.03 1.18 7.68
CA LEU A 107 -5.68 0.64 7.53
C LEU A 107 -5.78 -0.77 6.95
N ILE A 108 -5.18 -0.95 5.77
CA ILE A 108 -5.30 -2.14 4.94
C ILE A 108 -3.98 -2.88 4.97
N PHE A 109 -4.05 -4.17 5.32
CA PHE A 109 -2.94 -5.10 5.32
C PHE A 109 -3.08 -6.05 4.13
N PRO A 110 -2.31 -5.86 3.04
CA PRO A 110 -2.32 -6.80 1.92
C PRO A 110 -1.88 -8.19 2.37
N GLY A 111 -2.45 -9.23 1.76
CA GLY A 111 -2.03 -10.60 2.00
C GLY A 111 -0.71 -10.93 1.34
N GLY A 112 -0.38 -12.23 1.35
CA GLY A 112 0.85 -12.77 0.77
C GLY A 112 1.63 -13.72 1.68
N GLY A 113 0.99 -14.22 2.74
CA GLY A 113 1.56 -15.27 3.59
C GLY A 113 2.87 -14.87 4.26
N PHE A 114 3.05 -13.57 4.54
CA PHE A 114 4.30 -12.99 5.06
C PHE A 114 5.53 -13.23 4.16
N SER A 115 5.33 -13.64 2.91
CA SER A 115 6.39 -13.99 1.94
C SER A 115 6.50 -12.95 0.82
N TYR A 116 5.42 -12.24 0.53
CA TYR A 116 5.32 -11.09 -0.36
C TYR A 116 4.18 -10.19 0.13
N VAL A 117 4.02 -9.01 -0.45
CA VAL A 117 2.93 -8.08 -0.12
C VAL A 117 2.04 -7.83 -1.35
N GLY A 118 0.79 -8.26 -1.28
CA GLY A 118 -0.17 -8.22 -2.40
C GLY A 118 -0.78 -6.86 -2.74
N SER A 119 -0.08 -5.74 -2.51
CA SER A 119 -0.64 -4.37 -2.56
C SER A 119 -1.40 -4.05 -3.86
N LEU A 120 -0.89 -4.50 -5.01
CA LEU A 120 -1.46 -4.20 -6.33
C LEU A 120 -2.91 -4.68 -6.51
N HIS A 121 -3.31 -5.78 -5.86
CA HIS A 121 -4.63 -6.40 -6.07
C HIS A 121 -5.46 -6.54 -4.79
N GLU A 122 -4.82 -6.61 -3.61
CA GLU A 122 -5.51 -6.69 -2.31
C GLU A 122 -5.46 -5.39 -1.51
N GLY A 123 -4.62 -4.42 -1.90
CA GLY A 123 -4.45 -3.15 -1.18
C GLY A 123 -5.04 -1.96 -1.92
N PHE A 124 -4.37 -1.53 -2.99
CA PHE A 124 -4.68 -0.29 -3.72
C PHE A 124 -6.10 -0.23 -4.29
N PRO A 125 -6.68 -1.31 -4.85
CA PRO A 125 -8.08 -1.30 -5.29
C PRO A 125 -9.06 -1.00 -4.16
N LEU A 126 -8.83 -1.57 -2.96
CA LEU A 126 -9.68 -1.33 -1.79
C LEU A 126 -9.51 0.11 -1.29
N ALA A 127 -8.26 0.59 -1.23
CA ALA A 127 -7.95 1.96 -0.81
C ALA A 127 -8.60 3.00 -1.73
N ASP A 128 -8.54 2.79 -3.06
CA ASP A 128 -9.18 3.66 -4.04
C ASP A 128 -10.69 3.74 -3.83
N VAL A 129 -11.36 2.58 -3.68
CA VAL A 129 -12.81 2.51 -3.46
C VAL A 129 -13.23 3.22 -2.17
N LEU A 130 -12.54 2.96 -1.05
CA LEU A 130 -12.83 3.60 0.23
C LEU A 130 -12.65 5.12 0.15
N SER A 131 -11.59 5.53 -0.53
CA SER A 131 -11.29 6.94 -0.71
C SER A 131 -12.28 7.68 -1.61
N ARG A 132 -12.76 7.05 -2.69
CA ARG A 132 -13.86 7.61 -3.50
C ARG A 132 -15.17 7.73 -2.72
N LYS A 133 -15.36 6.93 -1.67
CA LYS A 133 -16.49 7.07 -0.73
C LYS A 133 -16.27 8.13 0.35
N GLY A 134 -15.10 8.75 0.39
CA GLY A 134 -14.76 9.85 1.29
C GLY A 134 -14.00 9.44 2.56
N TYR A 135 -13.65 8.16 2.72
CA TYR A 135 -12.81 7.70 3.83
C TYR A 135 -11.33 7.83 3.50
N ASN A 136 -10.50 8.02 4.50
CA ASN A 136 -9.05 7.95 4.31
C ASN A 136 -8.62 6.49 4.25
N ALA A 137 -7.64 6.13 3.42
CA ALA A 137 -7.19 4.75 3.33
C ALA A 137 -5.67 4.65 3.25
N PHE A 138 -5.11 3.82 4.12
CA PHE A 138 -3.69 3.50 4.17
C PHE A 138 -3.46 2.05 3.77
N VAL A 139 -2.48 1.81 2.90
CA VAL A 139 -2.04 0.44 2.55
C VAL A 139 -0.65 0.22 3.09
N LEU A 140 -0.50 -0.80 3.94
CA LEU A 140 0.76 -1.14 4.57
C LEU A 140 1.66 -1.96 3.63
N GLN A 141 2.87 -1.46 3.40
CA GLN A 141 4.00 -2.27 2.99
C GLN A 141 4.77 -2.69 4.24
N TYR A 142 4.82 -4.00 4.51
CA TYR A 142 5.49 -4.58 5.68
C TYR A 142 6.66 -5.48 5.28
N ARG A 143 7.59 -5.73 6.22
CA ARG A 143 8.69 -6.66 6.05
C ARG A 143 8.16 -8.08 5.96
N THR A 144 8.64 -8.79 4.95
CA THR A 144 8.39 -10.22 4.74
C THR A 144 9.52 -11.07 5.35
N GLY A 145 9.24 -12.35 5.58
CA GLY A 145 10.18 -13.34 6.12
C GLY A 145 9.79 -13.93 7.48
N SER A 146 8.87 -13.28 8.21
CA SER A 146 8.30 -13.80 9.45
C SER A 146 6.98 -13.10 9.77
N GLN A 147 6.07 -13.80 10.43
CA GLN A 147 4.85 -13.20 10.97
C GLN A 147 5.16 -12.13 12.03
N ALA A 148 6.16 -12.37 12.89
CA ALA A 148 6.47 -11.46 13.99
C ALA A 148 6.88 -10.07 13.49
N VAL A 149 7.78 -10.00 12.50
CA VAL A 149 8.24 -8.71 11.94
C VAL A 149 7.13 -7.95 11.22
N ALA A 150 6.20 -8.66 10.57
CA ALA A 150 5.05 -8.04 9.94
C ALA A 150 4.08 -7.43 10.97
N TYR A 151 3.93 -8.08 12.14
CA TYR A 151 3.09 -7.59 13.23
C TYR A 151 3.71 -6.39 13.93
N GLU A 152 5.03 -6.36 14.10
CA GLU A 152 5.77 -5.17 14.56
C GLU A 152 5.53 -3.98 13.62
N ASP A 153 5.68 -4.20 12.31
CA ASP A 153 5.50 -3.14 11.31
C ASP A 153 4.05 -2.63 11.28
N MET A 154 3.09 -3.54 11.46
CA MET A 154 1.68 -3.20 11.58
C MET A 154 1.38 -2.32 12.79
N ALA A 155 1.90 -2.68 13.96
CA ALA A 155 1.71 -1.90 15.19
C ALA A 155 2.39 -0.54 15.08
N ALA A 156 3.63 -0.51 14.58
CA ALA A 156 4.38 0.74 14.35
C ALA A 156 3.67 1.65 13.34
N ALA A 157 3.14 1.10 12.25
CA ALA A 157 2.37 1.85 11.26
C ALA A 157 1.10 2.46 11.86
N LEU A 158 0.32 1.70 12.63
CA LEU A 158 -0.89 2.24 13.28
C LEU A 158 -0.51 3.35 14.27
N SER A 159 0.51 3.13 15.10
CA SER A 159 1.02 4.14 16.01
C SER A 159 1.47 5.39 15.27
N TRP A 160 2.19 5.25 14.16
CA TRP A 160 2.63 6.39 13.33
C TRP A 160 1.44 7.18 12.77
N VAL A 161 0.42 6.50 12.23
CA VAL A 161 -0.80 7.15 11.73
C VAL A 161 -1.51 7.93 12.83
N PHE A 162 -1.58 7.38 14.04
CA PHE A 162 -2.17 8.07 15.19
C PHE A 162 -1.39 9.33 15.60
N HIS A 163 -0.05 9.27 15.59
CA HIS A 163 0.80 10.40 15.95
C HIS A 163 0.74 11.53 14.91
N HIS A 164 0.47 11.21 13.64
CA HIS A 164 0.42 12.19 12.54
C HIS A 164 -1.02 12.50 12.09
N ALA A 165 -2.04 12.15 12.88
CA ALA A 165 -3.43 12.25 12.46
C ALA A 165 -3.87 13.67 12.08
N GLU A 166 -3.36 14.69 12.79
CA GLU A 166 -3.62 16.10 12.48
C GLU A 166 -3.00 16.50 11.14
N GLU A 167 -1.73 16.16 10.91
CA GLU A 167 -1.01 16.44 9.66
C GLU A 167 -1.62 15.72 8.45
N LEU A 168 -2.17 14.53 8.68
CA LEU A 168 -2.84 13.73 7.66
C LEU A 168 -4.30 14.15 7.45
N GLU A 169 -4.83 15.07 8.26
CA GLU A 169 -6.23 15.50 8.26
C GLU A 169 -7.21 14.31 8.37
N ILE A 170 -6.96 13.39 9.30
CA ILE A 170 -7.79 12.19 9.51
C ILE A 170 -8.40 12.17 10.92
N SER A 171 -9.54 11.49 11.06
CA SER A 171 -10.09 11.15 12.39
C SER A 171 -9.59 9.78 12.84
N THR A 172 -9.06 9.72 14.06
CA THR A 172 -8.74 8.46 14.76
C THR A 172 -9.96 7.83 15.43
N GLN A 173 -11.10 8.50 15.43
CA GLN A 173 -12.36 7.94 15.92
C GLN A 173 -13.07 7.17 14.79
N GLY A 174 -13.41 5.91 15.06
CA GLY A 174 -14.12 5.06 14.11
C GLY A 174 -13.28 4.59 12.91
N TYR A 175 -11.96 4.47 13.08
CA TYR A 175 -11.10 3.85 12.08
C TYR A 175 -11.41 2.34 11.94
N SER A 176 -10.99 1.74 10.83
CA SER A 176 -11.22 0.32 10.55
C SER A 176 -9.95 -0.39 10.07
N LEU A 177 -9.88 -1.69 10.31
CA LEU A 177 -8.78 -2.56 9.90
C LEU A 177 -9.27 -3.54 8.84
N TRP A 178 -8.49 -3.72 7.78
CA TRP A 178 -8.86 -4.55 6.63
C TRP A 178 -7.68 -5.43 6.23
N GLY A 179 -7.97 -6.60 5.69
CA GLY A 179 -6.94 -7.43 5.08
C GLY A 179 -7.48 -8.76 4.57
N GLY A 180 -6.74 -9.35 3.63
CA GLY A 180 -7.00 -10.69 3.09
C GLY A 180 -5.94 -11.68 3.57
N SER A 181 -6.33 -12.94 3.82
CA SER A 181 -5.41 -14.03 4.17
C SER A 181 -4.51 -13.65 5.39
N ALA A 182 -3.19 -13.60 5.22
CA ALA A 182 -2.24 -13.14 6.24
C ALA A 182 -2.56 -11.73 6.78
N GLY A 183 -2.96 -10.80 5.90
CA GLY A 183 -3.38 -9.46 6.31
C GLY A 183 -4.73 -9.46 7.04
N GLY A 184 -5.61 -10.40 6.72
CA GLY A 184 -6.86 -10.61 7.46
C GLY A 184 -6.60 -11.11 8.88
N ARG A 185 -5.61 -12.00 9.04
CA ARG A 185 -5.12 -12.43 10.35
C ARG A 185 -4.54 -11.27 11.15
N MET A 186 -3.71 -10.44 10.51
CA MET A 186 -3.17 -9.21 11.12
C MET A 186 -4.29 -8.28 11.60
N ALA A 187 -5.31 -8.02 10.78
CA ALA A 187 -6.45 -7.19 11.16
C ALA A 187 -7.24 -7.77 12.35
N ALA A 188 -7.49 -9.09 12.34
CA ALA A 188 -8.22 -9.76 13.41
C ALA A 188 -7.44 -9.75 14.73
N ASP A 189 -6.15 -10.07 14.69
CA ASP A 189 -5.30 -10.10 15.87
C ASP A 189 -5.11 -8.68 16.45
N LEU A 190 -4.86 -7.68 15.61
CA LEU A 190 -4.76 -6.29 16.05
C LEU A 190 -6.08 -5.78 16.67
N GLY A 191 -7.23 -6.12 16.07
CA GLY A 191 -8.53 -5.78 16.62
C GLY A 191 -8.85 -6.48 17.95
N SER A 192 -8.28 -7.67 18.18
CA SER A 192 -8.53 -8.47 19.38
C SER A 192 -7.60 -8.13 20.54
N TYR A 193 -6.34 -7.81 20.25
CA TYR A 193 -5.29 -7.65 21.26
C TYR A 193 -4.75 -6.21 21.37
N GLY A 194 -5.05 -5.34 20.41
CA GLY A 194 -4.52 -3.98 20.35
C GLY A 194 -3.05 -3.91 19.93
N ALA A 195 -2.61 -2.70 19.52
CA ALA A 195 -1.26 -2.51 18.99
C ALA A 195 -0.15 -2.80 20.00
N ALA A 196 -0.39 -2.47 21.28
CA ALA A 196 0.59 -2.65 22.36
C ALA A 196 1.01 -4.11 22.59
N ALA A 197 0.23 -5.09 22.11
CA ALA A 197 0.60 -6.51 22.18
C ALA A 197 1.71 -6.90 21.17
N PHE A 198 2.03 -6.02 20.22
CA PHE A 198 2.89 -6.33 19.07
C PHE A 198 4.07 -5.37 18.86
N GLY A 199 4.30 -4.45 19.81
CA GLY A 199 5.41 -3.48 19.77
C GLY A 199 5.01 -2.10 20.24
#